data_AF-A0A5C4RJH3-F1
#
_entry.id   AF-A0A5C4RJH3-F1
#
_cell.length_a   1.000
_cell.length_b   1.000
_cell.length_c   1.000
_cell.angle_alpha   90.00
_cell.angle_beta   90.00
_cell.angle_gamma   90.00
#
_symmetry.space_group_name_H-M   'P 1'
#
loop_
_entity.id
_entity.type
_entity.pdbx_description
1 polymer ?
#
loop_
_entity_poly.entity_id
_entity_poly.type
_entity_poly.pdbx_seq_one_letter_code
_entity_poly.pdbx_strand_id
1 'polypeptide(L)'
;MAKEITDETVSQLSARFAPGKIPTEAAFYSLIDWATLWRQLLGWQDSDKAYHPGVGLQVVDNRLAVKVGDGIALEPKGLALKLQLDGGLMLDKSGALSVDGTVAVSAQAFKLLPEETREQIAKLLLNAETESRKQGTENR
;
A
#
# COMPACT_ATOMS: atom_id res chain seq x y z
N MET A 1 -28.59 10.00 -10.00
CA MET A 1 -29.89 9.33 -9.82
C MET A 1 -29.64 8.14 -8.91
N ALA A 2 -30.30 8.08 -7.74
CA ALA A 2 -30.14 6.93 -6.84
C ALA A 2 -30.73 5.68 -7.54
N LYS A 3 -29.96 4.59 -7.62
CA LYS A 3 -30.48 3.32 -8.13
C LYS A 3 -31.47 2.78 -7.11
N GLU A 4 -32.72 2.60 -7.51
CA GLU A 4 -33.73 1.96 -6.65
C GLU A 4 -33.38 0.47 -6.44
N ILE A 5 -33.67 -0.01 -5.24
CA ILE A 5 -33.51 -1.42 -4.89
C ILE A 5 -34.77 -2.16 -5.36
N THR A 6 -34.62 -3.01 -6.37
CA THR A 6 -35.69 -3.86 -6.92
C THR A 6 -35.21 -5.30 -7.07
N ASP A 7 -36.12 -6.26 -7.14
CA ASP A 7 -35.78 -7.67 -7.37
C ASP A 7 -34.99 -7.87 -8.66
N GLU A 8 -35.26 -7.05 -9.68
CA GLU A 8 -34.55 -7.07 -10.95
C GLU A 8 -33.10 -6.61 -10.80
N THR A 9 -32.86 -5.54 -10.06
CA THR A 9 -31.51 -5.02 -9.85
C THR A 9 -30.67 -5.90 -8.91
N VAL A 10 -31.30 -6.58 -7.93
CA VAL A 10 -30.67 -7.66 -7.14
C VAL A 10 -30.28 -8.83 -8.04
N SER A 11 -31.19 -9.27 -8.91
CA SER A 11 -30.95 -10.39 -9.84
C SER A 11 -29.81 -10.08 -10.81
N GLN A 12 -29.77 -8.85 -11.34
CA GLN A 12 -28.68 -8.38 -12.22
C GLN A 12 -27.33 -8.34 -11.49
N LEU A 13 -27.31 -7.94 -10.21
CA LEU A 13 -26.09 -7.96 -9.40
C LEU A 13 -25.63 -9.40 -9.17
N SER A 14 -26.53 -10.29 -8.74
CA SER A 14 -26.25 -11.71 -8.51
C SER A 14 -25.69 -12.40 -9.76
N ALA A 15 -26.26 -12.13 -10.94
CA ALA A 15 -25.81 -12.69 -12.20
C ALA A 15 -24.37 -12.28 -12.59
N ARG A 16 -23.86 -11.15 -12.07
CA ARG A 16 -22.47 -10.68 -12.28
C ARG A 16 -21.46 -11.40 -11.37
N PHE A 17 -21.93 -12.00 -10.28
CA PHE A 17 -21.12 -12.76 -9.31
C PHE A 17 -21.37 -14.28 -9.38
N ALA A 18 -22.05 -14.76 -10.44
CA ALA A 18 -22.36 -16.17 -10.62
C ALA A 18 -21.09 -17.05 -10.74
N PRO A 19 -21.14 -18.33 -10.31
CA PRO A 19 -20.03 -19.26 -10.44
C PRO A 19 -19.48 -19.33 -11.87
N GLY A 20 -18.16 -19.33 -12.00
CA GLY A 20 -17.49 -19.37 -13.32
C GLY A 20 -17.40 -18.03 -14.04
N LYS A 21 -17.89 -16.93 -13.45
CA LYS A 21 -17.66 -15.57 -13.95
C LYS A 21 -16.66 -14.83 -13.06
N ILE A 22 -15.75 -14.09 -13.70
CA ILE A 22 -14.90 -13.12 -13.00
C ILE A 22 -15.66 -11.80 -12.99
N PRO A 23 -16.06 -11.27 -11.82
CA PRO A 23 -16.77 -10.00 -11.74
C PRO A 23 -15.90 -8.85 -12.23
N THR A 24 -16.51 -7.89 -12.93
CA THR A 24 -15.82 -6.68 -13.39
C THR A 24 -15.72 -5.64 -12.27
N GLU A 25 -14.82 -4.67 -12.40
CA GLU A 25 -14.70 -3.53 -11.48
C GLU A 25 -16.06 -2.81 -11.27
N ALA A 26 -16.81 -2.60 -12.35
CA ALA A 26 -18.16 -2.02 -12.29
C ALA A 26 -19.17 -2.89 -11.51
N ALA A 27 -18.98 -4.22 -11.49
CA ALA A 27 -19.80 -5.12 -10.67
C ALA A 27 -19.51 -4.91 -9.18
N PHE A 28 -18.24 -4.73 -8.81
CA PHE A 28 -17.85 -4.40 -7.42
C PHE A 28 -18.37 -3.02 -6.99
N TYR A 29 -18.27 -1.99 -7.85
CA TYR A 29 -18.87 -0.69 -7.55
C TYR A 29 -20.37 -0.79 -7.30
N SER A 30 -21.07 -1.56 -8.14
CA SER A 30 -22.51 -1.78 -7.96
C SER A 30 -22.82 -2.47 -6.62
N LEU A 31 -22.03 -3.47 -6.21
CA LEU A 31 -22.18 -4.14 -4.92
C LEU A 31 -21.98 -3.17 -3.73
N ILE A 32 -20.97 -2.31 -3.80
CA ILE A 32 -20.65 -1.33 -2.75
C ILE A 32 -21.76 -0.27 -2.64
N ASP A 33 -22.24 0.27 -3.76
CA ASP A 33 -23.36 1.21 -3.79
C ASP A 33 -24.61 0.58 -3.16
N TRP A 34 -24.88 -0.67 -3.49
CA TRP A 34 -26.01 -1.44 -2.97
C TRP A 34 -25.91 -1.68 -1.47
N ALA A 35 -24.75 -2.12 -0.98
CA ALA A 35 -24.51 -2.27 0.45
C ALA A 35 -24.75 -0.95 1.19
N THR A 36 -24.36 0.17 0.59
CA THR A 36 -24.59 1.51 1.15
C THR A 36 -26.07 1.88 1.21
N LEU A 37 -26.83 1.60 0.15
CA LEU A 37 -28.28 1.83 0.12
C LEU A 37 -29.03 0.97 1.15
N TRP A 38 -28.69 -0.31 1.27
CA TRP A 38 -29.27 -1.20 2.28
C TRP A 38 -29.01 -0.70 3.70
N ARG A 39 -27.80 -0.20 3.98
CA ARG A 39 -27.48 0.42 5.27
C ARG A 39 -28.38 1.63 5.57
N GLN A 40 -28.56 2.52 4.59
CA GLN A 40 -29.42 3.69 4.74
C GLN A 40 -30.88 3.30 4.96
N LEU A 41 -31.38 2.33 4.18
CA LEU A 41 -32.77 1.86 4.23
C LEU A 41 -33.11 1.18 5.56
N LEU A 42 -32.17 0.40 6.11
CA LEU A 42 -32.35 -0.30 7.40
C LEU A 42 -32.14 0.62 8.61
N GLY A 43 -31.98 1.93 8.40
CA GLY A 43 -31.81 2.90 9.48
C GLY A 43 -30.54 2.68 10.29
N TRP A 44 -29.51 2.05 9.70
CA TRP A 44 -28.19 1.93 10.31
C TRP A 44 -27.50 3.30 10.25
N GLN A 45 -27.97 4.21 11.08
CA GLN A 45 -27.29 5.48 11.38
C GLN A 45 -26.22 5.23 12.45
N ASP A 46 -25.20 6.09 12.45
CA ASP A 46 -23.99 6.02 13.28
C ASP A 46 -24.23 6.10 14.81
N SER A 47 -25.47 5.97 15.29
CA SER A 47 -25.81 5.94 16.71
C SER A 47 -25.74 4.53 17.30
N ASP A 48 -24.67 4.30 18.07
CA ASP A 48 -24.47 3.33 19.18
C ASP A 48 -24.65 1.82 18.97
N LYS A 49 -25.07 1.36 17.80
CA LYS A 49 -24.75 -0.01 17.32
C LYS A 49 -24.00 0.08 15.99
N ALA A 50 -23.01 0.98 15.99
CA ALA A 50 -22.22 1.34 14.82
C ALA A 50 -21.71 0.09 14.13
N TYR A 51 -22.15 -0.11 12.88
CA TYR A 51 -21.49 -1.04 11.98
C TYR A 51 -20.03 -0.60 11.88
N HIS A 52 -19.15 -1.29 12.60
CA HIS A 52 -17.72 -1.12 12.46
C HIS A 52 -17.31 -2.02 11.30
N PRO A 53 -16.92 -1.47 10.14
CA PRO A 53 -16.26 -2.30 9.16
C PRO A 53 -15.01 -2.90 9.84
N GLY A 54 -14.61 -4.10 9.41
CA GLY A 54 -13.48 -4.81 10.01
C GLY A 54 -12.20 -3.95 10.06
N VAL A 55 -11.23 -4.37 10.88
CA VAL A 55 -9.97 -3.64 11.06
C VAL A 55 -9.34 -3.29 9.71
N GLY A 56 -8.95 -2.02 9.52
CA GLY A 56 -8.37 -1.49 8.27
C GLY A 56 -9.37 -0.80 7.34
N LEU A 57 -10.66 -0.79 7.69
CA LEU A 57 -11.71 -0.08 6.95
C LEU A 57 -12.39 0.96 7.84
N GLN A 58 -13.02 1.94 7.23
CA GLN A 58 -13.80 2.97 7.90
C GLN A 58 -14.95 3.44 7.00
N VAL A 59 -15.90 4.17 7.59
CA VAL A 59 -16.97 4.83 6.84
C VAL A 59 -16.68 6.33 6.84
N VAL A 60 -16.58 6.93 5.66
CA VAL A 60 -16.39 8.39 5.47
C VAL A 60 -17.47 8.87 4.52
N ASP A 61 -18.20 9.92 4.89
CA ASP A 61 -19.32 10.48 4.11
C ASP A 61 -20.30 9.41 3.60
N ASN A 62 -20.66 8.49 4.51
CA ASN A 62 -21.56 7.38 4.24
C ASN A 62 -21.05 6.37 3.18
N ARG A 63 -19.75 6.38 2.86
CA ARG A 63 -19.10 5.43 1.93
C ARG A 63 -18.07 4.59 2.67
N LEU A 64 -17.92 3.33 2.26
CA LEU A 64 -16.85 2.47 2.75
C LEU A 64 -15.51 2.94 2.17
N ALA A 65 -14.52 3.15 3.03
CA ALA A 65 -13.18 3.59 2.68
C ALA A 65 -12.11 2.77 3.42
N VAL A 66 -10.88 2.78 2.90
CA VAL A 66 -9.73 2.20 3.60
C VAL A 66 -9.29 3.15 4.71
N LYS A 67 -9.08 2.60 5.91
CA LYS A 67 -8.46 3.34 7.02
C LYS A 67 -6.95 3.30 6.86
N VAL A 68 -6.36 4.42 6.44
CA VAL A 68 -4.91 4.58 6.34
C VAL A 68 -4.32 5.07 7.65
N GLY A 69 -3.15 4.53 8.01
CA GLY A 69 -2.35 4.97 9.15
C GLY A 69 -1.01 5.54 8.69
N ASP A 70 -0.08 5.70 9.63
CA ASP A 70 1.26 6.20 9.33
C ASP A 70 1.98 5.29 8.32
N GLY A 71 2.76 5.92 7.43
CA GLY A 71 3.50 5.23 6.37
C GLY A 71 2.68 4.82 5.13
N ILE A 72 1.35 4.99 5.15
CA ILE A 72 0.47 4.73 3.99
C ILE A 72 -0.28 6.01 3.62
N ALA A 73 -0.41 6.27 2.32
CA ALA A 73 -1.16 7.39 1.77
C ALA A 73 -2.23 6.91 0.78
N LEU A 74 -3.33 7.66 0.69
CA LEU A 74 -4.31 7.54 -0.39
C LEU A 74 -3.93 8.53 -1.48
N GLU A 75 -3.60 8.01 -2.66
CA GLU A 75 -3.26 8.76 -3.87
C GLU A 75 -4.39 8.60 -4.92
N PRO A 76 -4.47 9.46 -5.95
CA PRO A 76 -5.50 9.34 -7.00
C PRO A 76 -5.53 7.97 -7.71
N LYS A 77 -4.42 7.23 -7.71
CA LYS A 77 -4.30 5.90 -8.32
C LYS A 77 -4.53 4.74 -7.33
N GLY A 78 -4.81 5.02 -6.05
CA GLY A 78 -5.01 4.01 -5.01
C GLY A 78 -4.13 4.21 -3.79
N LEU A 79 -3.79 3.11 -3.10
CA LEU A 79 -2.92 3.15 -1.93
C LEU A 79 -1.45 3.24 -2.33
N ALA A 80 -0.69 4.05 -1.60
CA ALA A 80 0.75 4.21 -1.78
C ALA A 80 1.49 4.17 -0.44
N LEU A 81 2.78 3.83 -0.48
CA LEU A 81 3.68 4.00 0.66
C LEU A 81 4.09 5.48 0.76
N LYS A 82 3.98 6.05 1.96
CA LYS A 82 4.49 7.38 2.27
C LYS A 82 5.98 7.27 2.60
N LEU A 83 6.83 7.49 1.58
CA LEU A 83 8.27 7.52 1.74
C LEU A 83 8.75 8.93 2.10
N GLN A 84 9.74 9.01 2.98
CA GLN A 84 10.39 10.27 3.31
C GLN A 84 11.28 10.70 2.14
N LEU A 85 11.19 11.97 1.75
CA LEU A 85 12.13 12.56 0.78
C LEU A 85 13.55 12.47 1.36
N ASP A 86 14.48 11.93 0.58
CA ASP A 86 15.86 11.65 0.99
C ASP A 86 15.98 10.69 2.20
N GLY A 87 14.94 9.86 2.45
CA GLY A 87 14.89 8.92 3.57
C GLY A 87 15.65 7.61 3.36
N GLY A 88 16.41 7.48 2.26
CA GLY A 88 17.16 6.27 1.92
C GLY A 88 16.30 5.11 1.39
N LEU A 89 14.99 5.31 1.19
CA LEU A 89 14.08 4.33 0.61
C LEU A 89 13.37 4.92 -0.61
N MET A 90 13.20 4.12 -1.65
CA MET A 90 12.48 4.48 -2.88
C MET A 90 11.60 3.33 -3.36
N LEU A 91 10.66 3.63 -4.28
CA LEU A 91 10.03 2.60 -5.10
C LEU A 91 10.78 2.48 -6.42
N ASP A 92 11.09 1.26 -6.84
CA ASP A 92 11.70 1.03 -8.14
C ASP A 92 10.69 1.19 -9.30
N LYS A 93 11.15 0.99 -10.54
CA LYS A 93 10.28 1.13 -11.73
C LYS A 93 9.12 0.14 -11.78
N SER A 94 9.20 -0.97 -11.03
CA SER A 94 8.14 -1.97 -10.90
C SER A 94 7.19 -1.68 -9.73
N GLY A 95 7.52 -0.68 -8.90
CA GLY A 95 6.77 -0.35 -7.68
C GLY A 95 7.20 -1.13 -6.44
N ALA A 96 8.31 -1.88 -6.50
CA ALA A 96 8.84 -2.58 -5.34
C ALA A 96 9.65 -1.62 -4.43
N LEU A 97 9.57 -1.84 -3.12
CA LEU A 97 10.37 -1.07 -2.16
C LEU A 97 11.85 -1.44 -2.28
N SER A 98 12.70 -0.43 -2.43
CA SER A 98 14.15 -0.58 -2.57
C SER A 98 14.89 0.48 -1.75
N VAL A 99 16.19 0.26 -1.53
CA VAL A 99 17.10 1.24 -0.92
C VAL A 99 17.49 2.27 -1.97
N ASP A 100 17.40 3.54 -1.59
CA ASP A 100 17.92 4.63 -2.41
C ASP A 100 19.43 4.74 -2.23
N GLY A 101 20.17 4.18 -3.18
CA GLY A 101 21.64 4.25 -3.20
C GLY A 101 22.22 5.63 -3.52
N THR A 102 21.39 6.62 -3.85
CA THR A 102 21.82 8.00 -4.15
C THR A 102 21.73 8.93 -2.94
N VAL A 103 20.97 8.54 -1.92
CA VAL A 103 20.92 9.26 -0.65
C VAL A 103 22.23 9.03 0.09
N ALA A 104 22.99 10.11 0.27
CA ALA A 104 24.26 10.08 0.97
C ALA A 104 24.06 9.52 2.39
N VAL A 105 24.81 8.47 2.73
CA VAL A 105 24.91 7.99 4.11
C VAL A 105 25.47 9.13 4.94
N SER A 106 24.67 9.70 5.85
CA SER A 106 25.16 10.84 6.62
C SER A 106 26.34 10.39 7.49
N ALA A 107 27.47 11.10 7.38
CA ALA A 107 28.66 10.80 8.17
C ALA A 107 28.36 10.86 9.69
N GLN A 108 27.34 11.64 10.07
CA GLN A 108 26.85 11.75 11.44
C GLN A 108 26.08 10.49 11.86
N ALA A 109 25.15 9.99 11.05
CA ALA A 109 24.46 8.72 11.33
C ALA A 109 25.45 7.56 11.40
N PHE A 110 26.44 7.52 10.49
CA PHE A 110 27.49 6.51 10.53
C PHE A 110 28.30 6.56 11.85
N LYS A 111 28.61 7.76 12.36
CA LYS A 111 29.32 7.91 13.65
C LYS A 111 28.52 7.44 14.85
N LEU A 112 27.19 7.49 14.78
CA LEU A 112 26.29 7.06 15.84
C LEU A 112 26.05 5.53 15.85
N LEU A 113 26.50 4.81 14.84
CA LEU A 113 26.42 3.35 14.81
C LEU A 113 27.32 2.72 15.89
N PRO A 114 26.94 1.55 16.44
CA PRO A 114 27.80 0.77 17.32
C PRO A 114 29.18 0.53 16.70
N GLU A 115 30.22 0.50 17.53
CA GLU A 115 31.60 0.29 17.07
C GLU A 115 31.75 -1.00 16.27
N GLU A 116 31.17 -2.09 16.75
CA GLU A 116 31.15 -3.38 16.06
C GLU A 116 30.57 -3.27 14.64
N THR A 117 29.45 -2.56 14.47
CA THR A 117 28.83 -2.35 13.16
C THR A 117 29.72 -1.52 12.24
N ARG A 118 30.37 -0.47 12.77
CA ARG A 118 31.31 0.35 11.99
C ARG A 118 32.53 -0.44 11.54
N GLU A 119 33.06 -1.32 12.39
CA GLU A 119 34.18 -2.22 12.02
C GLU A 119 33.79 -3.25 10.96
N GLN A 120 32.60 -3.83 11.07
CA GLN A 120 32.09 -4.76 10.05
C GLN A 120 31.95 -4.06 8.70
N ILE A 121 31.43 -2.83 8.68
CA ILE A 121 31.34 -2.02 7.45
C ILE A 121 32.75 -1.72 6.91
N ALA A 122 33.71 -1.34 7.77
CA ALA A 122 35.09 -1.09 7.34
C ALA A 122 35.75 -2.33 6.71
N LYS A 123 35.55 -3.52 7.30
CA LYS A 123 36.04 -4.80 6.74
C LYS A 123 35.44 -5.09 5.38
N LEU A 124 34.13 -4.88 5.21
CA LEU A 124 33.46 -5.08 3.92
C LEU A 124 34.02 -4.14 2.84
N LEU A 125 34.25 -2.87 3.18
CA LEU A 125 34.82 -1.89 2.25
C LEU A 125 36.27 -2.24 1.84
N LEU A 126 37.10 -2.66 2.79
CA LEU A 126 38.47 -3.12 2.52
C LEU A 126 38.49 -4.35 1.60
N ASN A 127 37.61 -5.32 1.84
CA ASN A 127 37.52 -6.51 1.01
C ASN A 127 37.09 -6.16 -0.43
N ALA A 128 36.10 -5.27 -0.58
CA ALA A 128 35.62 -4.83 -1.90
C ALA A 128 36.72 -4.12 -2.73
N GLU A 129 37.58 -3.31 -2.09
CA GLU A 129 38.74 -2.71 -2.77
C GLU A 129 39.74 -3.77 -3.26
N THR A 130 40.00 -4.79 -2.45
CA THR A 130 40.96 -5.84 -2.81
C THR A 130 40.49 -6.73 -3.95
N GLU A 131 39.18 -7.04 -4.03
CA GLU A 131 38.62 -7.82 -5.14
C GLU A 131 38.63 -7.04 -6.46
N SER A 132 38.29 -5.74 -6.42
CA SER A 132 38.32 -4.86 -7.58
C SER A 132 39.71 -4.73 -8.21
N ARG A 133 40.78 -4.77 -7.38
CA ARG A 133 42.18 -4.75 -7.88
C ARG A 133 42.62 -6.05 -8.54
N LYS A 134 42.13 -7.21 -8.09
CA LYS A 134 42.49 -8.51 -8.67
C LYS A 134 41.87 -8.73 -10.05
N GLN A 135 40.62 -8.32 -10.26
CA GLN A 135 39.96 -8.39 -11.57
C GLN A 135 40.57 -7.46 -12.64
N GLY A 136 41.19 -6.35 -12.23
CA GLY A 136 41.91 -5.45 -13.15
C GLY A 136 43.26 -5.99 -13.65
N THR A 137 43.85 -6.97 -12.95
CA THR A 137 45.13 -7.59 -13.32
C THR A 137 45.00 -8.87 -14.13
N GLU A 138 43.84 -9.54 -14.12
CA GLU A 138 43.57 -10.76 -14.89
C GLU A 138 43.06 -10.50 -16.33
N ASN A 139 42.61 -9.28 -16.64
CA ASN A 139 42.11 -8.89 -17.98
C ASN A 139 43.13 -8.10 -18.81
N ARG A 140 44.44 -8.30 -18.59
CA ARG A 140 45.53 -7.65 -19.36
C ARG A 140 46.44 -8.67 -20.04
#